data_AF-A0A7X5SDE8-F1
#
_entry.id   AF-A0A7X5SDE8-F1
#
_cell.length_a   1.000
_cell.length_b   1.000
_cell.length_c   1.000
_cell.angle_alpha   90.00
_cell.angle_beta   90.00
_cell.angle_gamma   90.00
#
_symmetry.space_group_name_H-M   'P 1'
#
loop_
_entity.id
_entity.type
_entity.pdbx_description
1 polymer ?
#
loop_
_entity_poly.entity_id
_entity_poly.type
_entity_poly.pdbx_seq_one_letter_code
_entity_poly.pdbx_strand_id
1 'polypeptide(L)' 'GGVNEVHRLRARDDGSLLADSTVGEPHSFDVEVRATVQGRSHRWAYPSYEGRTTIAAKIAQDAGIRVAPVGPGSIA' A
#
# COMPACT_ATOMS: atom_id res chain seq x y z
N GLY A 1 3.61 9.34 7.03
CA GLY A 1 4.39 8.65 5.99
C GLY A 1 3.85 8.94 4.61
N GLY A 2 3.91 10.20 4.16
CA GLY A 2 3.45 10.64 2.85
C GLY A 2 4.51 10.48 1.75
N VAL A 3 5.22 9.35 1.75
CA VAL A 3 6.23 9.06 0.72
C VAL A 3 5.50 8.59 -0.53
N ASN A 4 5.84 9.15 -1.67
CA ASN A 4 5.38 8.70 -2.98
C ASN A 4 6.60 8.22 -3.76
N GLU A 5 6.60 6.94 -4.13
CA GLU A 5 7.66 6.33 -4.92
C GLU A 5 7.15 6.01 -6.33
N VAL A 6 8.01 6.25 -7.32
CA VAL A 6 7.71 5.95 -8.72
C VAL A 6 8.77 5.01 -9.27
N HIS A 7 8.35 3.81 -9.63
CA HIS A 7 9.22 2.79 -10.19
C HIS A 7 8.87 2.53 -11.64
N ARG A 8 9.88 2.57 -12.52
CA ARG A 8 9.70 2.27 -13.94
C ARG A 8 9.81 0.76 -14.16
N LEU A 9 8.75 0.16 -14.68
CA LEU A 9 8.75 -1.25 -15.05
C LEU A 9 9.43 -1.45 -16.40
N ARG A 10 10.24 -2.50 -16.50
CA ARG A 10 10.86 -2.98 -17.73
C ARG A 10 10.37 -4.38 -18.06
N ALA A 11 10.22 -4.65 -19.35
CA ALA A 11 9.95 -5.99 -19.83
C ALA A 11 11.14 -6.91 -19.55
N ARG A 12 10.84 -8.15 -19.19
CA ARG A 12 11.78 -9.27 -19.06
C ARG A 12 11.51 -10.29 -20.16
N ASP A 13 12.47 -11.19 -20.37
CA ASP A 13 12.40 -12.19 -21.43
C ASP A 13 11.24 -13.17 -21.26
N ASP A 14 10.77 -13.37 -20.03
CA ASP A 14 9.60 -14.20 -19.68
C ASP A 14 8.26 -13.48 -19.89
N GLY A 15 8.26 -12.25 -20.41
CA GLY A 15 7.08 -11.44 -20.63
C GLY A 15 6.57 -10.69 -19.39
N SER A 16 7.22 -10.82 -18.24
CA SER A 16 6.88 -10.06 -17.04
C SER A 16 7.35 -8.60 -17.13
N LEU A 17 6.73 -7.73 -16.31
CA LEU A 17 7.12 -6.34 -16.13
C LEU A 17 7.61 -6.15 -14.70
N LEU A 18 8.90 -5.83 -14.53
CA LEU A 18 9.50 -5.64 -13.20
C LEU A 18 10.23 -4.30 -13.13
N ALA A 19 10.17 -3.66 -11.97
CA ALA A 19 11.06 -2.54 -11.67
C ALA A 19 12.50 -3.04 -11.47
N ASP A 20 13.48 -2.16 -11.68
CA ASP A 20 14.87 -2.42 -11.28
C ASP A 20 15.18 -1.95 -9.84
N SER A 21 14.26 -1.20 -9.25
CA SER A 21 14.34 -0.68 -7.89
C SER A 21 13.39 -1.44 -6.97
N THR A 22 13.79 -1.64 -5.73
CA THR A 22 12.93 -2.15 -4.66
C THR A 22 12.02 -1.03 -4.13
N VAL A 23 10.79 -1.37 -3.78
CA VAL A 23 9.89 -0.46 -3.06
C VAL A 23 10.39 -0.34 -1.62
N GLY A 24 10.64 0.88 -1.15
CA GLY A 24 11.08 1.11 0.23
C GLY A 24 9.98 0.81 1.25
N GLU A 25 10.36 0.62 2.52
CA GLU A 25 9.39 0.64 3.62
C GLU A 25 8.60 1.97 3.61
N PRO A 26 7.29 1.94 3.89
CA PRO A 26 6.55 1.05 4.82
C PRO A 26 5.90 -0.19 4.20
N HIS A 27 5.50 -1.20 4.99
CA HIS A 27 4.84 -2.44 4.49
C HIS A 27 3.36 -2.30 4.05
N SER A 28 2.91 -1.11 3.65
CA SER A 28 1.51 -0.89 3.27
C SER A 28 1.38 0.25 2.29
N PHE A 29 0.82 -0.03 1.12
CA PHE A 29 0.76 0.91 0.01
C PHE A 29 -0.62 0.96 -0.65
N ASP A 30 -0.99 2.16 -1.09
CA ASP A 30 -1.94 2.32 -2.19
C ASP A 30 -1.15 2.28 -3.50
N VAL A 31 -1.37 1.27 -4.34
CA VAL A 31 -0.61 1.06 -5.56
C VAL A 31 -1.39 1.60 -6.75
N GLU A 32 -0.70 2.34 -7.63
CA GLU A 32 -1.20 2.71 -8.94
C GLU A 32 -0.23 2.27 -10.04
N VAL A 33 -0.75 1.52 -11.01
CA VAL A 33 -0.01 1.13 -12.22
C VAL A 33 -0.57 1.89 -13.41
N ARG A 34 0.30 2.59 -14.14
CA ARG A 34 -0.04 3.31 -15.38
C ARG A 34 0.76 2.74 -16.54
N ALA A 35 0.10 2.43 -17.64
CA ALA A 35 0.75 1.93 -18.85
C ALA A 35 0.16 2.60 -20.10
N THR A 36 0.98 2.75 -21.14
CA THR A 36 0.50 3.11 -22.48
C THR A 36 0.81 1.95 -23.42
N VAL A 37 -0.23 1.38 -24.03
CA VAL A 37 -0.14 0.22 -24.92
C VAL A 37 -0.82 0.57 -26.23
N GLN A 38 -0.09 0.52 -27.35
CA GLN A 38 -0.59 0.89 -28.68
C GLN A 38 -1.24 2.29 -28.70
N GLY A 39 -0.65 3.25 -27.99
CA GLY A 39 -1.16 4.62 -27.88
C GLY A 39 -2.36 4.80 -26.95
N ARG A 40 -2.86 3.73 -26.30
CA ARG A 40 -3.96 3.80 -25.33
C ARG A 40 -3.43 3.79 -23.90
N SER A 41 -3.94 4.69 -23.08
CA SER A 41 -3.61 4.76 -21.66
C SER A 41 -4.45 3.78 -20.83
N HIS A 42 -3.80 3.10 -19.90
CA HIS A 42 -4.40 2.17 -18.96
C HIS A 42 -3.97 2.52 -17.54
N ARG A 43 -4.87 2.31 -16.58
CA ARG A 43 -4.66 2.59 -15.16
C ARG A 43 -5.31 1.51 -14.31
N TRP A 44 -4.55 0.98 -13.37
CA TRP A 44 -5.03 0.07 -12.33
C TRP A 44 -4.67 0.66 -10.98
N ALA A 45 -5.59 0.57 -10.02
CA ALA A 45 -5.35 0.98 -8.64
C ALA A 45 -5.81 -0.14 -7.72
N TYR A 46 -4.99 -0.50 -6.75
CA TYR A 46 -5.31 -1.53 -5.77
C TYR A 46 -4.56 -1.31 -4.46
N PRO A 47 -5.15 -1.73 -3.33
CA PRO A 47 -4.46 -1.73 -2.05
C PRO A 47 -3.46 -2.90 -1.93
N SER A 48 -2.30 -2.67 -1.34
CA SER A 48 -1.31 -3.69 -0.99
C SER A 48 -0.85 -3.46 0.45
N TYR A 49 -1.70 -3.87 1.39
CA TYR A 49 -1.49 -3.63 2.81
C TYR A 49 -1.13 -4.93 3.52
N GLU A 50 0.03 -4.98 4.16
CA GLU A 50 0.47 -6.14 4.93
C GLU A 50 0.10 -6.02 6.41
N GLY A 51 0.13 -7.16 7.12
CA GLY A 51 -0.04 -7.21 8.57
C GLY A 51 -1.45 -6.94 9.10
N ARG A 52 -2.46 -6.77 8.23
CA ARG A 52 -3.83 -6.53 8.69
C ARG A 52 -4.49 -7.82 9.18
N THR A 53 -4.97 -7.78 10.41
CA THR A 53 -5.69 -8.88 11.05
C THR A 53 -6.91 -8.35 11.80
N THR A 54 -7.85 -9.24 12.07
CA THR A 54 -9.04 -8.95 12.88
C THR A 54 -8.86 -9.57 14.25
N ILE A 55 -8.92 -8.75 15.29
CA ILE A 55 -8.92 -9.21 16.67
C ILE A 55 -10.38 -9.39 17.09
N ALA A 56 -10.74 -10.61 17.51
CA ALA A 56 -12.09 -10.88 18.01
C ALA A 56 -12.42 -9.99 19.22
N ALA A 57 -13.66 -9.50 19.30
CA ALA A 57 -14.04 -8.50 20.31
C ALA A 57 -13.74 -8.93 21.75
N LYS A 58 -14.04 -10.19 22.10
CA LYS A 58 -13.73 -10.75 23.43
C LYS A 58 -12.22 -10.74 23.71
N ILE A 59 -11.41 -11.09 22.73
CA ILE A 59 -9.94 -11.10 22.88
C ILE A 59 -9.41 -9.68 23.06
N ALA A 60 -9.93 -8.71 22.29
CA ALA A 60 -9.56 -7.31 22.45
C ALA A 60 -9.90 -6.77 23.85
N GLN A 61 -11.07 -7.15 24.39
CA GLN A 61 -11.51 -6.79 25.74
C GLN A 61 -10.64 -7.44 26.82
N ASP A 62 -10.44 -8.75 26.74
CA ASP A 62 -9.64 -9.51 27.71
C ASP A 62 -8.18 -9.02 27.72
N ALA A 63 -7.64 -8.62 26.57
CA ALA A 63 -6.31 -8.02 26.42
C ALA A 63 -6.23 -6.54 26.82
N GLY A 64 -7.35 -5.89 27.17
CA GLY A 64 -7.39 -4.50 27.59
C GLY A 64 -7.16 -3.48 26.46
N ILE A 65 -7.36 -3.86 25.20
CA ILE A 65 -7.31 -2.94 24.06
C ILE A 65 -8.45 -1.94 24.19
N ARG A 66 -8.14 -0.65 24.15
CA ARG A 66 -9.12 0.45 24.24
C ARG A 66 -9.00 1.36 23.02
N VAL A 67 -10.13 1.95 22.63
CA VAL A 67 -10.19 3.01 21.63
C VAL A 67 -10.67 4.29 22.30
N ALA A 68 -10.24 5.44 21.81
CA ALA A 68 -10.73 6.74 22.22
C ALA A 68 -11.21 7.50 20.98
N PRO A 69 -12.27 8.33 21.11
CA PRO A 69 -12.65 9.24 20.03
C PRO A 69 -11.48 10.17 19.70
N VAL A 70 -11.31 10.47 18.41
CA VAL A 70 -10.32 11.46 17.98
C VAL A 70 -10.68 12.83 18.57
N GLY A 71 -9.67 13.57 19.02
CA GLY A 71 -9.80 14.93 19.55
C GLY A 71 -8.93 15.91 18.79
N PRO A 72 -9.13 17.23 18.96
CA PRO A 72 -8.28 18.25 18.36
C PRO A 72 -6.83 18.11 18.84
N GLY A 73 -5.86 18.19 17.92
CA GLY A 73 -4.44 18.12 18.22
C GLY A 73 -3.61 18.45 17.00
N SER A 74 -2.39 18.96 17.20
CA SER A 74 -1.43 19.17 16.12
C SER A 74 -0.55 17.93 15.98
N ILE A 75 -0.46 17.38 14.77
CA ILE A 75 0.49 16.31 14.43
C ILE A 75 1.74 17.00 13.90
N ALA A 76 2.88 16.77 14.56
CA ALA A 76 4.19 17.28 14.14
C ALA A 76 4.76 16.53 12.93
#